data_AF-A0A7G8X8Z2-F1
#
_entry.id   AF-A0A7G8X8Z2-F1
#
_cell.length_a   1.000
_cell.length_b   1.000
_cell.length_c   1.000
_cell.angle_alpha   90.00
_cell.angle_beta   90.00
_cell.angle_gamma   90.00
#
_symmetry.space_group_name_H-M   'P 1'
#
loop_
_entity.id
_entity.type
_entity.pdbx_description
1 polymer ?
#
loop_
_entity_poly.entity_id
_entity_poly.type
_entity_poly.pdbx_seq_one_letter_code
_entity_poly.pdbx_strand_id
1 'polypeptide(L)'
;MLRKLMIRFTGDGDYFREIDEERNYFLIEAEEIVEKIRNRLVKEKRVAAPKPFEFWINGKLAVISHVNFERKESLQKQLEQTILTFDSWDEGIRYKYVNLLKEYAEEERQLFLNREFHAFAVRYDQMFGNPAYEPFPLILDITHLNQLYGAVQKHVTTGFYSELEKIMESIQTAFNKLAIDAYEKESVNQQEGFQKKKEMTEKEVIATIRDEAGFQRIIQYLVACYQSVTKSRIEALCPHFRPYQELQDVLFKKVTKVRKFSDAYNVHVLMNKEIEEKFDSIMYQGFALGTDEMVESLVLSPVVQKYKGIVKGLLEGGVLVGDGSK
;
A
#
# COMPACT_ATOMS: atom_id res chain seq x y z
N MET A 1 -1.51 -12.58 -1.44
CA MET A 1 -0.02 -12.55 -1.39
C MET A 1 0.58 -12.74 -2.79
N LEU A 2 1.54 -11.90 -3.19
CA LEU A 2 2.22 -11.95 -4.50
C LEU A 2 3.68 -12.41 -4.42
N ARG A 3 4.27 -12.38 -3.23
CA ARG A 3 5.70 -12.54 -3.01
C ARG A 3 6.23 -13.92 -3.41
N LYS A 4 7.33 -13.89 -4.18
CA LYS A 4 8.05 -15.07 -4.68
C LYS A 4 8.78 -15.82 -3.57
N LEU A 5 9.44 -15.11 -2.66
CA LEU A 5 10.22 -15.67 -1.55
C LEU A 5 9.96 -14.89 -0.28
N MET A 6 9.62 -15.59 0.81
CA MET A 6 9.39 -14.97 2.10
C MET A 6 9.85 -15.88 3.26
N ILE A 7 10.45 -15.25 4.27
CA ILE A 7 10.84 -15.87 5.54
C ILE A 7 9.96 -15.29 6.64
N ARG A 8 9.45 -16.14 7.54
CA ARG A 8 8.74 -15.70 8.74
C ARG A 8 9.22 -16.47 9.95
N PHE A 9 9.88 -15.80 10.89
CA PHE A 9 10.32 -16.43 12.13
C PHE A 9 9.11 -16.74 13.02
N THR A 10 9.15 -17.86 13.73
CA THR A 10 8.07 -18.24 14.66
C THR A 10 8.47 -17.96 16.11
N GLY A 11 7.47 -17.84 17.00
CA GLY A 11 7.66 -17.54 18.41
C GLY A 11 8.29 -18.63 19.27
N ASP A 12 8.54 -19.80 18.69
CA ASP A 12 9.19 -20.90 19.39
C ASP A 12 10.71 -20.66 19.52
N GLY A 13 11.29 -21.18 20.60
CA GLY A 13 12.73 -21.12 20.87
C GLY A 13 13.20 -19.84 21.56
N ASP A 14 14.48 -19.48 21.37
CA ASP A 14 15.08 -18.30 21.99
C ASP A 14 14.52 -17.00 21.40
N TYR A 15 14.32 -16.00 22.25
CA TYR A 15 13.97 -14.65 21.84
C TYR A 15 15.20 -13.85 21.41
N PHE A 16 15.10 -13.18 20.27
CA PHE A 16 16.12 -12.27 19.75
C PHE A 16 15.50 -10.92 19.41
N ARG A 17 16.04 -9.84 19.99
CA ARG A 17 15.54 -8.47 19.78
C ARG A 17 15.55 -8.04 18.30
N GLU A 18 16.45 -8.60 17.50
CA GLU A 18 16.58 -8.29 16.06
C GLU A 18 15.49 -8.95 15.20
N ILE A 19 14.76 -9.92 15.77
CA ILE A 19 13.70 -10.65 15.09
C ILE A 19 12.36 -10.17 15.64
N ASP A 20 11.49 -9.77 14.72
CA ASP A 20 10.09 -9.44 14.94
C ASP A 20 9.26 -10.57 14.31
N GLU A 21 8.69 -11.42 15.16
CA GLU A 21 7.98 -12.64 14.76
C GLU A 21 6.61 -12.35 14.14
N GLU A 22 6.15 -11.10 14.22
CA GLU A 22 4.93 -10.64 13.56
C GLU A 22 5.18 -10.21 12.10
N ARG A 23 6.46 -10.08 11.70
CA ARG A 23 6.84 -9.60 10.37
C ARG A 23 7.23 -10.69 9.40
N ASN A 24 7.14 -10.32 8.13
CA ASN A 24 7.70 -11.07 7.01
C ASN A 24 9.08 -10.50 6.66
N TYR A 25 9.96 -11.35 6.11
CA TYR A 25 11.34 -10.99 5.82
C TYR A 25 11.74 -11.39 4.41
N PHE A 26 12.56 -10.55 3.78
CA PHE A 26 13.33 -10.92 2.60
C PHE A 26 14.42 -11.92 3.01
N LEU A 27 14.88 -12.78 2.09
CA LEU A 27 15.94 -13.73 2.42
C LEU A 27 17.22 -12.99 2.83
N ILE A 28 17.58 -11.97 2.07
CA ILE A 28 18.80 -11.18 2.30
C ILE A 28 18.67 -10.40 3.61
N GLU A 29 17.52 -9.80 3.90
CA GLU A 29 17.24 -9.14 5.19
C GLU A 29 17.38 -10.15 6.36
N ALA A 30 16.79 -11.34 6.22
CA ALA A 30 16.90 -12.40 7.22
C ALA A 30 18.35 -12.90 7.39
N GLU A 31 19.12 -13.05 6.31
CA GLU A 31 20.52 -13.43 6.35
C GLU A 31 21.36 -12.40 7.12
N GLU A 32 21.14 -11.10 6.88
CA GLU A 32 21.82 -10.04 7.61
C GLU A 32 21.48 -10.05 9.11
N ILE A 33 20.21 -10.28 9.47
CA ILE A 33 19.77 -10.38 10.86
C ILE A 33 20.42 -11.60 11.54
N VAL A 34 20.38 -12.75 10.89
CA VAL A 34 20.99 -13.98 11.40
C VAL A 34 22.49 -13.77 11.62
N GLU A 35 23.18 -13.15 10.67
CA GLU A 35 24.62 -12.90 10.79
C GLU A 35 24.95 -11.92 11.93
N LYS A 36 24.13 -10.88 12.14
CA LYS A 36 24.25 -9.99 13.31
C LYS A 36 24.09 -10.76 14.62
N ILE A 37 23.10 -11.64 14.71
CA ILE A 37 22.86 -12.48 15.89
C ILE A 37 24.03 -13.43 16.14
N ARG A 38 24.53 -14.12 15.10
CA ARG A 38 25.70 -15.01 15.21
C ARG A 38 26.91 -14.26 15.77
N ASN A 39 27.22 -13.10 15.20
CA ASN A 39 28.35 -12.30 15.65
C ASN A 39 28.21 -11.83 17.10
N ARG A 40 26.99 -11.52 17.55
CA ARG A 40 26.72 -11.21 18.96
C ARG A 40 26.92 -12.45 19.85
N LEU A 41 26.33 -13.59 19.50
CA LEU A 41 26.44 -14.84 20.27
C LEU A 41 27.90 -15.27 20.46
N VAL A 42 28.72 -15.16 19.40
CA VAL A 42 30.16 -15.45 19.47
C VAL A 42 30.87 -14.50 20.46
N LYS A 43 30.57 -13.19 20.41
CA LYS A 43 31.15 -12.21 21.34
C LYS A 43 30.75 -12.49 22.79
N GLU A 44 29.51 -12.91 23.00
CA GLU A 44 28.95 -13.24 24.32
C GLU A 44 29.36 -14.65 24.79
N LYS A 45 30.02 -15.45 23.95
CA LYS A 45 30.33 -16.87 24.19
C LYS A 45 29.10 -17.69 24.59
N ARG A 46 27.95 -17.34 24.00
CA ARG A 46 26.66 -17.98 24.25
C ARG A 46 26.31 -18.89 23.07
N VAL A 47 25.77 -20.06 23.37
CA VAL A 47 25.09 -20.92 22.41
C VAL A 47 23.59 -20.62 22.49
N ALA A 48 22.93 -20.52 21.34
CA ALA A 48 21.49 -20.36 21.28
C ALA A 48 20.84 -21.57 20.63
N ALA A 49 19.61 -21.88 21.06
CA ALA A 49 18.81 -22.91 20.40
C ALA A 49 18.53 -22.51 18.94
N PRO A 50 18.36 -23.49 18.03
CA PRO A 50 17.94 -23.20 16.66
C PRO A 50 16.64 -22.39 16.64
N LYS A 51 16.57 -21.33 15.82
CA LYS A 51 15.37 -20.50 15.71
C LYS A 51 14.48 -21.03 14.56
N PRO A 52 13.27 -21.53 14.84
CA PRO A 52 12.35 -21.97 13.80
C PRO A 52 11.85 -20.80 12.94
N PHE A 53 11.60 -21.10 11.67
CA PHE A 53 10.97 -20.18 10.74
C PHE A 53 10.24 -20.92 9.63
N GLU A 54 9.22 -20.28 9.10
CA GLU A 54 8.48 -20.70 7.92
C GLU A 54 9.16 -20.16 6.67
N PHE A 55 9.37 -21.04 5.68
CA PHE A 55 9.83 -20.67 4.35
C PHE A 55 8.68 -20.77 3.36
N TRP A 56 8.38 -19.66 2.70
CA TRP A 56 7.29 -19.54 1.74
C TRP A 56 7.85 -19.27 0.35
N ILE A 57 7.29 -19.95 -0.66
CA ILE A 57 7.59 -19.71 -2.06
C ILE A 57 6.30 -19.53 -2.86
N ASN A 58 6.25 -18.51 -3.71
CA ASN A 58 5.08 -18.19 -4.54
C ASN A 58 3.77 -18.13 -3.73
N GLY A 59 3.84 -17.51 -2.54
CA GLY A 59 2.72 -17.38 -1.61
C GLY A 59 2.24 -18.66 -0.93
N LYS A 60 3.00 -19.77 -1.01
CA LYS A 60 2.68 -21.04 -0.35
C LYS A 60 3.77 -21.43 0.63
N LEU A 61 3.38 -21.93 1.80
CA LEU A 61 4.30 -22.50 2.77
C LEU A 61 4.97 -23.72 2.13
N ALA A 62 6.28 -23.64 1.95
CA ALA A 62 7.08 -24.68 1.33
C ALA A 62 7.57 -25.66 2.40
N VAL A 63 8.33 -25.16 3.38
CA VAL A 63 8.85 -25.97 4.50
C VAL A 63 8.93 -25.12 5.77
N ILE A 64 8.90 -25.79 6.93
CA ILE A 64 9.32 -25.20 8.21
C ILE A 64 10.75 -25.65 8.47
N SER A 65 11.64 -24.70 8.71
CA SER A 65 13.08 -24.94 8.93
C SER A 65 13.54 -24.27 10.22
N HIS A 66 14.81 -24.43 10.54
CA HIS A 66 15.43 -23.82 11.71
C HIS A 66 16.75 -23.17 11.31
N VAL A 67 16.98 -21.96 11.79
CA VAL A 67 18.29 -21.33 11.71
C VAL A 67 19.17 -21.92 12.79
N ASN A 68 20.23 -22.62 12.38
CA ASN A 68 21.30 -23.00 13.29
C ASN A 68 22.37 -21.89 13.28
N PHE A 69 22.51 -21.20 14.41
CA PHE A 69 23.45 -20.09 14.57
C PHE A 69 24.92 -20.54 14.72
N GLU A 70 25.16 -21.80 15.10
CA GLU A 70 26.52 -22.35 15.20
C GLU A 70 27.10 -22.73 13.83
N ARG A 71 26.24 -23.01 12.85
CA ARG A 71 26.66 -23.29 11.48
C ARG A 71 27.16 -22.01 10.79
N LYS A 72 28.33 -22.11 10.18
CA LYS A 72 28.93 -21.03 9.34
C LYS A 72 28.24 -20.84 7.99
N GLU A 73 27.36 -21.75 7.61
CA GLU A 73 26.63 -21.70 6.35
C GLU A 73 25.59 -20.57 6.35
N SER A 74 25.38 -19.94 5.19
CA SER A 74 24.33 -18.92 5.03
C SER A 74 22.94 -19.52 5.24
N LEU A 75 21.94 -18.66 5.51
CA LEU A 75 20.56 -19.12 5.69
C LEU A 75 20.06 -19.83 4.43
N GLN A 76 20.37 -19.29 3.25
CA GLN A 76 20.06 -19.93 1.97
C GLN A 76 20.62 -21.35 1.89
N LYS A 77 21.88 -21.58 2.31
CA LYS A 77 22.48 -22.91 2.27
C LYS A 77 21.85 -23.89 3.25
N GLN A 78 21.50 -23.43 4.44
CA GLN A 78 20.76 -24.25 5.42
C GLN A 78 19.36 -24.62 4.88
N LEU A 79 18.71 -23.69 4.17
CA LEU A 79 17.44 -23.95 3.48
C LEU A 79 17.57 -24.94 2.33
N GLU A 80 18.58 -24.79 1.47
CA GLU A 80 18.85 -25.75 0.38
C GLU A 80 18.99 -27.17 0.93
N GLN A 81 19.76 -27.35 2.02
CA GLN A 81 19.90 -28.64 2.69
C GLN A 81 18.56 -29.16 3.22
N THR A 82 17.80 -28.31 3.92
CA THR A 82 16.49 -28.68 4.48
C THR A 82 15.54 -29.17 3.39
N ILE A 83 15.48 -28.47 2.24
CA ILE A 83 14.62 -28.85 1.12
C ILE A 83 15.08 -30.19 0.52
N LEU A 84 16.38 -30.40 0.34
CA LEU A 84 16.93 -31.64 -0.22
C LEU A 84 16.68 -32.86 0.67
N THR A 85 16.56 -32.67 1.99
CA THR A 85 16.26 -33.73 2.96
C THR A 85 14.79 -33.76 3.39
N PHE A 86 13.89 -33.04 2.72
CA PHE A 86 12.49 -32.99 3.13
C PHE A 86 11.74 -34.27 2.70
N ASP A 87 11.57 -35.19 3.65
CA ASP A 87 11.12 -36.56 3.40
C ASP A 87 9.76 -36.66 2.69
N SER A 88 8.86 -35.71 2.92
CA SER A 88 7.51 -35.71 2.33
C SER A 88 7.49 -35.40 0.83
N TRP A 89 8.61 -34.99 0.23
CA TRP A 89 8.71 -34.66 -1.20
C TRP A 89 9.58 -35.69 -1.94
N ASP A 90 9.22 -36.00 -3.18
CA ASP A 90 10.11 -36.75 -4.06
C ASP A 90 11.30 -35.89 -4.52
N GLU A 91 12.34 -36.56 -5.03
CA GLU A 91 13.58 -35.94 -5.47
C GLU A 91 13.36 -34.84 -6.53
N GLY A 92 12.44 -35.05 -7.46
CA GLY A 92 12.13 -34.08 -8.52
C GLY A 92 11.54 -32.78 -7.95
N ILE A 93 10.62 -32.89 -7.00
CA ILE A 93 10.06 -31.73 -6.29
C ILE A 93 11.16 -31.01 -5.51
N ARG A 94 12.01 -31.73 -4.77
CA ARG A 94 13.08 -31.10 -3.97
C ARG A 94 14.02 -30.27 -4.85
N TYR A 95 14.50 -30.82 -5.96
CA TYR A 95 15.37 -30.06 -6.89
C TYR A 95 14.66 -28.88 -7.52
N LYS A 96 13.37 -29.00 -7.87
CA LYS A 96 12.57 -27.89 -8.39
C LYS A 96 12.55 -26.72 -7.40
N TYR A 97 12.25 -26.97 -6.13
CA TYR A 97 12.19 -25.92 -5.10
C TYR A 97 13.57 -25.33 -4.78
N VAL A 98 14.63 -26.14 -4.78
CA VAL A 98 16.01 -25.64 -4.63
C VAL A 98 16.39 -24.69 -5.78
N ASN A 99 16.03 -25.03 -7.01
CA ASN A 99 16.30 -24.18 -8.16
C ASN A 99 15.54 -22.86 -8.09
N LEU A 100 14.25 -22.90 -7.73
CA LEU A 100 13.44 -21.70 -7.52
C LEU A 100 13.99 -20.83 -6.38
N LEU A 101 14.40 -21.42 -5.26
CA LEU A 101 15.07 -20.71 -4.17
C LEU A 101 16.31 -19.97 -4.67
N LYS A 102 17.19 -20.65 -5.42
CA LYS A 102 18.41 -20.03 -5.96
C LYS A 102 18.12 -18.90 -6.93
N GLU A 103 17.16 -19.09 -7.84
CA GLU A 103 16.76 -18.09 -8.82
C GLU A 103 16.22 -16.83 -8.14
N TYR A 104 15.25 -16.98 -7.23
CA TYR A 104 14.64 -15.86 -6.53
C TYR A 104 15.59 -15.18 -5.55
N ALA A 105 16.45 -15.95 -4.87
CA ALA A 105 17.48 -15.40 -4.00
C ALA A 105 18.49 -14.55 -4.78
N GLU A 106 18.85 -14.97 -6.01
CA GLU A 106 19.76 -14.20 -6.85
C GLU A 106 19.09 -12.94 -7.40
N GLU A 107 17.84 -13.01 -7.83
CA GLU A 107 17.05 -11.83 -8.23
C GLU A 107 17.01 -10.79 -7.09
N GLU A 108 16.66 -11.24 -5.89
CA GLU A 108 16.61 -10.38 -4.70
C GLU A 108 17.99 -9.78 -4.38
N ARG A 109 19.04 -10.60 -4.40
CA ARG A 109 20.42 -10.16 -4.12
C ARG A 109 20.90 -9.09 -5.11
N GLN A 110 20.64 -9.27 -6.40
CA GLN A 110 21.03 -8.30 -7.43
C GLN A 110 20.33 -6.95 -7.24
N LEU A 111 19.03 -6.97 -6.94
CA LEU A 111 18.28 -5.73 -6.69
C LEU A 111 18.74 -5.04 -5.39
N PHE A 112 19.04 -5.81 -4.34
CA PHE A 112 19.47 -5.29 -3.04
C PHE A 112 20.92 -4.76 -3.02
N LEU A 113 21.68 -4.91 -4.11
CA LEU A 113 22.94 -4.17 -4.29
C LEU A 113 22.71 -2.65 -4.23
N ASN A 114 21.53 -2.18 -4.65
CA ASN A 114 21.10 -0.81 -4.43
C ASN A 114 20.58 -0.65 -2.98
N ARG A 115 21.34 0.06 -2.16
CA ARG A 115 21.00 0.31 -0.74
C ARG A 115 19.72 1.12 -0.55
N GLU A 116 19.43 2.05 -1.45
CA GLU A 116 18.18 2.83 -1.39
C GLU A 116 16.97 1.94 -1.67
N PHE A 117 17.07 1.07 -2.67
CA PHE A 117 16.03 0.07 -2.95
C PHE A 117 15.88 -0.94 -1.82
N HIS A 118 16.99 -1.42 -1.24
CA HIS A 118 16.93 -2.32 -0.08
C HIS A 118 16.19 -1.65 1.08
N ALA A 119 16.55 -0.41 1.43
CA ALA A 119 15.86 0.34 2.49
C ALA A 119 14.38 0.59 2.15
N PHE A 120 14.06 0.89 0.90
CA PHE A 120 12.69 1.02 0.39
C PHE A 120 11.88 -0.26 0.62
N ALA A 121 12.39 -1.40 0.14
CA ALA A 121 11.69 -2.68 0.15
C ALA A 121 11.45 -3.16 1.60
N VAL A 122 12.46 -3.03 2.46
CA VAL A 122 12.32 -3.34 3.89
C VAL A 122 11.28 -2.43 4.52
N ARG A 123 11.38 -1.10 4.35
CA ARG A 123 10.45 -0.13 4.94
C ARG A 123 9.01 -0.37 4.50
N TYR A 124 8.81 -0.62 3.21
CA TYR A 124 7.52 -1.00 2.64
C TYR A 124 6.93 -2.21 3.37
N ASP A 125 7.71 -3.28 3.54
CA ASP A 125 7.23 -4.50 4.17
C ASP A 125 6.89 -4.31 5.65
N GLN A 126 7.65 -3.49 6.40
CA GLN A 126 7.30 -3.17 7.79
C GLN A 126 5.96 -2.45 7.91
N MET A 127 5.64 -1.58 6.94
CA MET A 127 4.42 -0.78 6.97
C MET A 127 3.21 -1.54 6.44
N PHE A 128 3.35 -2.23 5.32
CA PHE A 128 2.23 -2.79 4.56
C PHE A 128 2.19 -4.32 4.56
N GLY A 129 3.32 -4.98 4.85
CA GLY A 129 3.44 -6.44 4.89
C GLY A 129 3.05 -7.07 6.23
N ASN A 130 2.80 -6.27 7.27
CA ASN A 130 2.38 -6.76 8.58
C ASN A 130 0.98 -7.40 8.51
N PRO A 131 0.76 -8.62 9.06
CA PRO A 131 -0.55 -9.26 9.14
C PRO A 131 -1.68 -8.41 9.74
N ALA A 132 -1.37 -7.46 10.61
CA ALA A 132 -2.31 -6.55 11.24
C ALA A 132 -2.61 -5.28 10.41
N TYR A 133 -1.99 -5.11 9.24
CA TYR A 133 -2.26 -3.97 8.37
C TYR A 133 -3.69 -4.04 7.82
N GLU A 134 -4.45 -2.96 8.00
CA GLU A 134 -5.82 -2.82 7.52
C GLU A 134 -5.88 -2.00 6.21
N PRO A 135 -6.78 -2.35 5.25
CA PRO A 135 -7.80 -3.39 5.36
C PRO A 135 -7.25 -4.81 5.23
N PHE A 136 -6.07 -5.01 4.66
CA PHE A 136 -5.39 -6.31 4.59
C PHE A 136 -3.93 -6.11 4.19
N PRO A 137 -3.01 -7.02 4.55
CA PRO A 137 -1.59 -6.90 4.22
C PRO A 137 -1.32 -6.89 2.71
N LEU A 138 -0.47 -5.96 2.26
CA LEU A 138 -0.08 -5.81 0.86
C LEU A 138 1.33 -6.34 0.64
N ILE A 139 1.42 -7.66 0.50
CA ILE A 139 2.70 -8.37 0.33
C ILE A 139 3.00 -8.51 -1.17
N LEU A 140 3.79 -7.57 -1.69
CA LEU A 140 4.26 -7.52 -3.08
C LEU A 140 5.51 -8.39 -3.31
N ASP A 141 5.74 -8.77 -4.56
CA ASP A 141 7.04 -9.34 -4.94
C ASP A 141 8.09 -8.24 -5.21
N ILE A 142 9.35 -8.67 -5.31
CA ILE A 142 10.48 -7.78 -5.47
C ILE A 142 10.44 -6.99 -6.79
N THR A 143 9.84 -7.57 -7.83
CA THR A 143 9.72 -6.94 -9.15
C THR A 143 8.74 -5.76 -9.09
N HIS A 144 7.57 -5.94 -8.47
CA HIS A 144 6.60 -4.86 -8.25
C HIS A 144 7.18 -3.76 -7.35
N LEU A 145 7.89 -4.14 -6.28
CA LEU A 145 8.57 -3.17 -5.41
C LEU A 145 9.61 -2.35 -6.20
N ASN A 146 10.40 -2.99 -7.05
CA ASN A 146 11.40 -2.30 -7.86
C ASN A 146 10.77 -1.33 -8.87
N GLN A 147 9.60 -1.67 -9.42
CA GLN A 147 8.84 -0.77 -10.29
C GLN A 147 8.31 0.46 -9.54
N LEU A 148 7.73 0.28 -8.34
CA LEU A 148 7.29 1.40 -7.49
C LEU A 148 8.47 2.30 -7.11
N TYR A 149 9.56 1.70 -6.65
CA TYR A 149 10.79 2.41 -6.32
C TYR A 149 11.31 3.20 -7.52
N GLY A 150 11.51 2.55 -8.67
CA GLY A 150 12.08 3.18 -9.86
C GLY A 150 11.19 4.28 -10.44
N ALA A 151 9.88 4.23 -10.22
CA ALA A 151 8.97 5.30 -10.62
C ALA A 151 9.17 6.55 -9.74
N VAL A 152 9.18 6.39 -8.42
CA VAL A 152 9.28 7.54 -7.50
C VAL A 152 10.71 8.09 -7.40
N GLN A 153 11.73 7.22 -7.47
CA GLN A 153 13.14 7.61 -7.37
C GLN A 153 13.52 8.73 -8.34
N LYS A 154 12.93 8.74 -9.54
CA LYS A 154 13.17 9.77 -10.58
C LYS A 154 12.74 11.18 -10.18
N HIS A 155 11.90 11.29 -9.14
CA HIS A 155 11.31 12.54 -8.68
C HIS A 155 11.85 13.00 -7.31
N VAL A 156 12.75 12.22 -6.70
CA VAL A 156 13.42 12.57 -5.44
C VAL A 156 14.41 13.71 -5.70
N THR A 157 14.40 14.74 -4.85
CA THR A 157 15.20 15.97 -5.05
C THR A 157 16.12 16.31 -3.89
N THR A 158 15.79 15.92 -2.67
CA THR A 158 16.52 16.32 -1.45
C THR A 158 17.36 15.19 -0.83
N GLY A 159 17.12 13.95 -1.28
CA GLY A 159 17.80 12.74 -0.84
C GLY A 159 16.80 11.61 -0.61
N PHE A 160 17.15 10.38 -0.99
CA PHE A 160 16.22 9.26 -0.92
C PHE A 160 15.73 9.00 0.51
N TYR A 161 16.65 8.92 1.48
CA TYR A 161 16.32 8.60 2.86
C TYR A 161 15.50 9.69 3.57
N SER A 162 15.68 10.97 3.20
CA SER A 162 14.87 12.06 3.75
C SER A 162 13.45 12.06 3.20
N GLU A 163 13.24 11.51 2.01
CA GLU A 163 11.94 11.46 1.37
C GLU A 163 11.22 10.12 1.56
N LEU A 164 11.89 9.11 2.14
CA LEU A 164 11.37 7.75 2.29
C LEU A 164 9.98 7.69 2.92
N GLU A 165 9.74 8.42 4.02
CA GLU A 165 8.42 8.43 4.67
C GLU A 165 7.35 9.07 3.79
N LYS A 166 7.68 10.15 3.07
CA LYS A 166 6.77 10.77 2.10
C LYS A 166 6.44 9.81 0.95
N ILE A 167 7.42 9.02 0.51
CA ILE A 167 7.20 7.96 -0.50
C ILE A 167 6.22 6.93 0.06
N MET A 168 6.41 6.47 1.30
CA MET A 168 5.50 5.49 1.93
C MET A 168 4.08 6.04 2.12
N GLU A 169 3.92 7.29 2.54
CA GLU A 169 2.62 7.96 2.64
C GLU A 169 1.90 8.04 1.28
N SER A 170 2.66 8.28 0.21
CA SER A 170 2.12 8.34 -1.15
C SER A 170 1.68 6.95 -1.65
N ILE A 171 2.46 5.92 -1.31
CA ILE A 171 2.13 4.51 -1.57
C ILE A 171 0.86 4.12 -0.81
N GLN A 172 0.78 4.48 0.47
CA GLN A 172 -0.39 4.22 1.29
C GLN A 172 -1.64 4.89 0.70
N THR A 173 -1.52 6.14 0.25
CA THR A 173 -2.62 6.88 -0.38
C THR A 173 -3.09 6.18 -1.66
N ALA A 174 -2.15 5.75 -2.52
CA ALA A 174 -2.48 5.05 -3.76
C ALA A 174 -3.19 3.71 -3.51
N PHE A 175 -2.69 2.90 -2.57
CA PHE A 175 -3.31 1.61 -2.26
C PHE A 175 -4.64 1.75 -1.52
N ASN A 176 -4.78 2.73 -0.62
CA ASN A 176 -6.06 3.01 0.02
C ASN A 176 -7.10 3.43 -1.01
N LYS A 177 -6.73 4.27 -1.99
CA LYS A 177 -7.64 4.64 -3.06
C LYS A 177 -8.06 3.43 -3.90
N LEU A 178 -7.12 2.57 -4.26
CA LEU A 178 -7.41 1.33 -4.97
C LEU A 178 -8.37 0.42 -4.17
N ALA A 179 -8.16 0.28 -2.86
CA ALA A 179 -9.03 -0.52 -2.00
C ALA A 179 -10.45 0.07 -1.90
N ILE A 180 -10.57 1.40 -1.82
CA ILE A 180 -11.86 2.11 -1.84
C ILE A 180 -12.57 1.86 -3.17
N ASP A 181 -11.88 2.03 -4.31
CA ASP A 181 -12.47 1.84 -5.64
C ASP A 181 -12.92 0.39 -5.86
N ALA A 182 -12.14 -0.58 -5.37
CA ALA A 182 -12.52 -1.99 -5.38
C ALA A 182 -13.74 -2.26 -4.49
N TYR A 183 -13.80 -1.67 -3.30
CA TYR A 183 -14.95 -1.79 -2.40
C TYR A 183 -16.23 -1.19 -3.00
N GLU A 184 -16.13 -0.01 -3.63
CA GLU A 184 -17.28 0.67 -4.24
C GLU A 184 -17.85 -0.12 -5.42
N LYS A 185 -17.00 -0.70 -6.29
CA LYS A 185 -17.44 -1.60 -7.37
C LYS A 185 -18.24 -2.80 -6.86
N GLU A 186 -17.77 -3.44 -5.80
CA GLU A 186 -18.40 -4.63 -5.22
C GLU A 186 -19.67 -4.31 -4.41
N SER A 187 -19.76 -3.10 -3.85
CA SER A 187 -20.87 -2.66 -3.00
C SER A 187 -22.22 -2.51 -3.72
N VAL A 188 -22.23 -2.64 -5.06
CA VAL A 188 -23.46 -2.71 -5.87
C VAL A 188 -24.28 -3.99 -5.58
N ASN A 189 -23.66 -5.05 -5.02
CA ASN A 189 -24.33 -6.28 -4.61
C ASN A 189 -24.65 -6.28 -3.09
N GLN A 190 -25.83 -5.80 -2.72
CA GLN A 190 -26.20 -5.34 -1.36
C GLN A 190 -26.41 -6.39 -0.24
N GLN A 191 -25.93 -7.64 -0.32
CA GLN A 191 -26.27 -8.66 0.70
C GLN A 191 -25.11 -9.48 1.28
N GLU A 192 -23.90 -8.93 1.30
CA GLU A 192 -22.75 -9.66 1.83
C GLU A 192 -22.23 -9.07 3.15
N GLY A 193 -21.93 -9.94 4.12
CA GLY A 193 -21.36 -9.55 5.41
C GLY A 193 -19.97 -8.91 5.28
N PHE A 194 -19.56 -8.12 6.28
CA PHE A 194 -18.32 -7.32 6.27
C PHE A 194 -17.08 -8.13 5.89
N GLN A 195 -16.92 -9.34 6.44
CA GLN A 195 -15.76 -10.20 6.18
C GLN A 195 -15.67 -10.62 4.71
N LYS A 196 -16.80 -10.97 4.08
CA LYS A 196 -16.83 -11.39 2.68
C LYS A 196 -16.52 -10.22 1.75
N LYS A 197 -16.97 -9.02 2.07
CA LYS A 197 -16.58 -7.80 1.35
C LYS A 197 -15.08 -7.54 1.43
N LYS A 198 -14.49 -7.64 2.63
CA LYS A 198 -13.03 -7.50 2.83
C LYS A 198 -12.24 -8.48 1.94
N GLU A 199 -12.66 -9.74 1.89
CA GLU A 199 -12.03 -10.77 1.04
C GLU A 199 -12.20 -10.51 -0.47
N MET A 200 -13.36 -10.00 -0.91
CA MET A 200 -13.58 -9.64 -2.30
C MET A 200 -12.74 -8.42 -2.70
N THR A 201 -12.70 -7.39 -1.85
CA THR A 201 -11.85 -6.23 -2.04
C THR A 201 -10.39 -6.64 -2.12
N GLU A 202 -9.90 -7.52 -1.25
CA GLU A 202 -8.54 -8.07 -1.35
C GLU A 202 -8.30 -8.74 -2.69
N LYS A 203 -9.21 -9.60 -3.16
CA LYS A 203 -9.07 -10.29 -4.45
C LYS A 203 -9.00 -9.31 -5.62
N GLU A 204 -9.86 -8.29 -5.65
CA GLU A 204 -9.88 -7.28 -6.71
C GLU A 204 -8.61 -6.42 -6.70
N VAL A 205 -8.14 -6.01 -5.52
CA VAL A 205 -6.88 -5.28 -5.36
C VAL A 205 -5.71 -6.11 -5.88
N ILE A 206 -5.60 -7.37 -5.45
CA ILE A 206 -4.54 -8.28 -5.90
C ILE A 206 -4.64 -8.58 -7.39
N ALA A 207 -5.85 -8.72 -7.94
CA ALA A 207 -6.06 -8.90 -9.38
C ALA A 207 -5.59 -7.67 -10.16
N THR A 208 -5.92 -6.46 -9.69
CA THR A 208 -5.50 -5.21 -10.32
C THR A 208 -3.98 -5.02 -10.28
N ILE A 209 -3.31 -5.42 -9.19
CA ILE A 209 -1.85 -5.36 -9.08
C ILE A 209 -1.17 -6.38 -10.02
N ARG A 210 -1.78 -7.55 -10.24
CA ARG A 210 -1.24 -8.56 -11.18
C ARG A 210 -1.39 -8.16 -12.64
N ASP A 211 -2.42 -7.37 -12.95
CA ASP A 211 -2.63 -6.84 -14.29
C ASP A 211 -1.63 -5.70 -14.55
N GLU A 212 -0.87 -5.80 -15.63
CA GLU A 212 0.18 -4.81 -15.93
C GLU A 212 -0.41 -3.41 -16.12
N ALA A 213 -1.55 -3.29 -16.82
CA ALA A 213 -2.20 -2.00 -17.04
C ALA A 213 -2.77 -1.43 -15.73
N GLY A 214 -3.38 -2.28 -14.89
CA GLY A 214 -3.83 -1.94 -13.54
C GLY A 214 -2.69 -1.44 -12.67
N PHE A 215 -1.57 -2.16 -12.65
CA PHE A 215 -0.40 -1.77 -11.87
C PHE A 215 0.23 -0.47 -12.35
N GLN A 216 0.32 -0.24 -13.66
CA GLN A 216 0.81 1.04 -14.19
C GLN A 216 -0.08 2.23 -13.79
N ARG A 217 -1.41 2.05 -13.69
CA ARG A 217 -2.29 3.11 -13.16
C ARG A 217 -2.02 3.40 -11.68
N ILE A 218 -1.69 2.39 -10.88
CA ILE A 218 -1.31 2.58 -9.48
C ILE A 218 0.01 3.34 -9.38
N ILE A 219 1.01 2.98 -10.19
CA ILE A 219 2.29 3.69 -10.26
C ILE A 219 2.07 5.16 -10.66
N GLN A 220 1.22 5.40 -11.66
CA GLN A 220 0.89 6.74 -12.14
C GLN A 220 0.22 7.59 -11.04
N TYR A 221 -0.76 7.02 -10.33
CA TYR A 221 -1.43 7.67 -9.21
C TYR A 221 -0.44 7.96 -8.07
N LEU A 222 0.41 6.98 -7.72
CA LEU A 222 1.46 7.12 -6.71
C LEU A 222 2.39 8.30 -7.01
N VAL A 223 2.95 8.35 -8.23
CA VAL A 223 3.88 9.42 -8.62
C VAL A 223 3.19 10.78 -8.56
N ALA A 224 1.96 10.88 -9.07
CA ALA A 224 1.18 12.10 -8.99
C ALA A 224 0.96 12.53 -7.53
N CYS A 225 0.57 11.60 -6.64
CA CYS A 225 0.41 11.89 -5.22
C CYS A 225 1.70 12.38 -4.56
N TYR A 226 2.82 11.71 -4.82
CA TYR A 226 4.11 12.08 -4.25
C TYR A 226 4.57 13.50 -4.63
N GLN A 227 4.25 13.93 -5.85
CA GLN A 227 4.59 15.26 -6.34
C GLN A 227 3.52 16.33 -6.03
N SER A 228 2.34 15.93 -5.54
CA SER A 228 1.23 16.84 -5.26
C SER A 228 1.23 17.34 -3.83
N VAL A 229 0.44 18.39 -3.58
CA VAL A 229 0.05 18.75 -2.23
C VAL A 229 -0.79 17.63 -1.58
N THR A 230 -0.74 17.56 -0.26
CA THR A 230 -1.46 16.52 0.51
C THR A 230 -2.97 16.76 0.50
N LYS A 231 -3.78 15.70 0.76
CA LYS A 231 -5.23 15.85 0.94
C LYS A 231 -5.58 16.83 2.08
N SER A 232 -4.82 16.80 3.17
CA SER A 232 -4.95 17.77 4.27
C SER A 232 -4.71 19.22 3.83
N ARG A 233 -3.86 19.45 2.82
CA ARG A 233 -3.69 20.78 2.24
C ARG A 233 -4.94 21.23 1.49
N ILE A 234 -5.60 20.33 0.75
CA ILE A 234 -6.87 20.63 0.06
C ILE A 234 -7.95 21.01 1.08
N GLU A 235 -8.09 20.22 2.15
CA GLU A 235 -9.02 20.49 3.25
C GLU A 235 -8.76 21.86 3.90
N ALA A 236 -7.48 22.24 4.05
CA ALA A 236 -7.10 23.56 4.55
C ALA A 236 -7.36 24.70 3.54
N LEU A 237 -7.25 24.43 2.23
CA LEU A 237 -7.48 25.42 1.19
C LEU A 237 -8.97 25.73 0.99
N CYS A 238 -9.84 24.73 1.08
CA CYS A 238 -11.28 24.87 0.86
C CYS A 238 -11.91 26.04 1.66
N PRO A 239 -11.70 26.16 2.99
CA PRO A 239 -12.21 27.28 3.77
C PRO A 239 -11.63 28.65 3.40
N HIS A 240 -10.48 28.73 2.73
CA HIS A 240 -9.85 29.99 2.32
C HIS A 240 -10.15 30.37 0.87
N PHE A 241 -10.67 29.43 0.08
CA PHE A 241 -11.05 29.67 -1.30
C PHE A 241 -12.36 30.46 -1.39
N ARG A 242 -12.27 31.75 -1.73
CA ARG A 242 -13.41 32.69 -1.73
C ARG A 242 -14.67 32.19 -2.47
N PRO A 243 -14.59 31.61 -3.68
CA PRO A 243 -15.77 31.10 -4.38
C PRO A 243 -16.50 29.99 -3.60
N TYR A 244 -15.77 29.18 -2.83
CA TYR A 244 -16.33 28.14 -1.97
C TYR A 244 -17.03 28.74 -0.75
N GLN A 245 -16.42 29.72 -0.09
CA GLN A 245 -17.04 30.45 1.02
C GLN A 245 -18.37 31.12 0.59
N GLU A 246 -18.37 31.81 -0.55
CA GLU A 246 -19.56 32.46 -1.10
C GLU A 246 -20.69 31.46 -1.35
N LEU A 247 -20.34 30.27 -1.86
CA LEU A 247 -21.30 29.20 -2.10
C LEU A 247 -21.85 28.63 -0.79
N GLN A 248 -21.00 28.36 0.21
CA GLN A 248 -21.43 27.93 1.54
C GLN A 248 -22.38 28.94 2.19
N ASP A 249 -22.07 30.23 2.06
CA ASP A 249 -22.91 31.31 2.57
C ASP A 249 -24.31 31.29 1.94
N VAL A 250 -24.39 31.13 0.62
CA VAL A 250 -25.67 30.99 -0.08
C VAL A 250 -26.41 29.73 0.37
N LEU A 251 -25.70 28.61 0.46
CA LEU A 251 -26.25 27.31 0.82
C LEU A 251 -26.86 27.36 2.23
N PHE A 252 -26.13 27.86 3.22
CA PHE A 252 -26.56 27.81 4.61
C PHE A 252 -27.36 29.03 5.09
N LYS A 253 -27.34 30.17 4.36
CA LYS A 253 -28.14 31.36 4.72
C LYS A 253 -29.36 31.56 3.83
N LYS A 254 -29.35 31.11 2.57
CA LYS A 254 -30.45 31.31 1.61
C LYS A 254 -31.22 30.03 1.33
N VAL A 255 -30.54 28.93 0.97
CA VAL A 255 -31.23 27.67 0.63
C VAL A 255 -31.99 27.13 1.84
N THR A 256 -31.40 27.19 3.04
CA THR A 256 -32.05 26.80 4.32
C THR A 256 -33.31 27.60 4.66
N LYS A 257 -33.55 28.77 4.06
CA LYS A 257 -34.78 29.54 4.25
C LYS A 257 -35.93 29.06 3.38
N VAL A 258 -35.62 28.44 2.24
CA VAL A 258 -36.60 27.98 1.24
C VAL A 258 -36.70 26.45 1.17
N ARG A 259 -35.73 25.74 1.75
CA ARG A 259 -35.59 24.27 1.82
C ARG A 259 -35.18 23.86 3.24
N LYS A 260 -35.09 22.56 3.52
CA LYS A 260 -34.63 22.07 4.84
C LYS A 260 -33.12 22.19 4.96
N PHE A 261 -32.63 22.31 6.20
CA PHE A 261 -31.19 22.25 6.48
C PHE A 261 -30.53 20.97 5.95
N SER A 262 -31.24 19.84 6.01
CA SER A 262 -30.80 18.56 5.44
C SER A 262 -30.45 18.68 3.96
N ASP A 263 -31.22 19.43 3.19
CA ASP A 263 -31.02 19.56 1.74
C ASP A 263 -29.75 20.36 1.45
N ALA A 264 -29.56 21.46 2.19
CA ALA A 264 -28.35 22.27 2.13
C ALA A 264 -27.10 21.46 2.56
N TYR A 265 -27.22 20.69 3.64
CA TYR A 265 -26.14 19.84 4.13
C TYR A 265 -25.78 18.72 3.13
N ASN A 266 -26.77 18.06 2.53
CA ASN A 266 -26.54 17.02 1.53
C ASN A 266 -25.79 17.57 0.31
N VAL A 267 -26.15 18.77 -0.17
CA VAL A 267 -25.42 19.43 -1.27
C VAL A 267 -23.96 19.73 -0.87
N HIS A 268 -23.71 20.16 0.36
CA HIS A 268 -22.35 20.39 0.85
C HIS A 268 -21.53 19.09 0.89
N VAL A 269 -22.12 17.99 1.37
CA VAL A 269 -21.47 16.67 1.40
C VAL A 269 -21.15 16.17 -0.01
N LEU A 270 -22.11 16.27 -0.93
CA LEU A 270 -21.90 15.89 -2.34
C LEU A 270 -20.81 16.73 -3.01
N MET A 271 -20.77 18.03 -2.72
CA MET A 271 -19.73 18.92 -3.24
C MET A 271 -18.34 18.53 -2.74
N ASN A 272 -18.18 18.25 -1.44
CA ASN A 272 -16.88 17.83 -0.90
C ASN A 272 -16.46 16.47 -1.49
N LYS A 273 -17.39 15.52 -1.62
CA LYS A 273 -17.13 14.25 -2.30
C LYS A 273 -16.66 14.47 -3.74
N GLU A 274 -17.29 15.36 -4.48
CA GLU A 274 -16.90 15.65 -5.86
C GLU A 274 -15.54 16.39 -5.97
N ILE A 275 -15.15 17.18 -4.96
CA ILE A 275 -13.80 17.75 -4.86
C ILE A 275 -12.76 16.63 -4.74
N GLU A 276 -13.00 15.66 -3.86
CA GLU A 276 -12.11 14.50 -3.67
C GLU A 276 -12.04 13.64 -4.94
N GLU A 277 -13.18 13.32 -5.55
CA GLU A 277 -13.24 12.56 -6.80
C GLU A 277 -12.53 13.29 -7.95
N LYS A 278 -12.69 14.62 -8.03
CA LYS A 278 -12.01 15.42 -9.05
C LYS A 278 -10.51 15.39 -8.84
N PHE A 279 -10.03 15.52 -7.60
CA PHE A 279 -8.62 15.39 -7.27
C PHE A 279 -8.07 14.02 -7.66
N ASP A 280 -8.73 12.93 -7.22
CA ASP A 280 -8.32 11.57 -7.52
C ASP A 280 -8.32 11.29 -9.04
N SER A 281 -9.29 11.83 -9.79
CA SER A 281 -9.36 11.69 -11.24
C SER A 281 -8.15 12.28 -11.96
N ILE A 282 -7.60 13.38 -11.43
CA ILE A 282 -6.41 14.04 -11.95
C ILE A 282 -5.16 13.22 -11.60
N MET A 283 -5.09 12.70 -10.37
CA MET A 283 -4.00 11.82 -9.95
C MET A 283 -3.93 10.55 -10.82
N TYR A 284 -5.07 9.94 -11.15
CA TYR A 284 -5.13 8.80 -12.08
C TYR A 284 -4.66 9.12 -13.49
N GLN A 285 -4.68 10.39 -13.90
CA GLN A 285 -4.09 10.85 -15.17
C GLN A 285 -2.58 11.10 -15.05
N GLY A 286 -1.98 10.89 -13.88
CA GLY A 286 -0.55 11.11 -13.62
C GLY A 286 -0.16 12.58 -13.51
N PHE A 287 -1.14 13.46 -13.33
CA PHE A 287 -0.89 14.89 -13.27
C PHE A 287 -0.74 15.35 -11.82
N ALA A 288 0.45 15.86 -11.48
CA ALA A 288 0.75 16.35 -10.15
C ALA A 288 0.15 17.76 -9.92
N LEU A 289 -0.54 17.93 -8.79
CA LEU A 289 -1.06 19.21 -8.30
C LEU A 289 -0.09 19.77 -7.25
N GLY A 290 1.04 20.28 -7.71
CA GLY A 290 2.17 20.68 -6.85
C GLY A 290 2.00 22.02 -6.12
N THR A 291 1.01 22.84 -6.48
CA THR A 291 0.77 24.14 -5.83
C THR A 291 -0.70 24.36 -5.50
N ASP A 292 -0.95 25.27 -4.57
CA ASP A 292 -2.31 25.65 -4.16
C ASP A 292 -3.11 26.20 -5.36
N GLU A 293 -2.49 27.01 -6.23
CA GLU A 293 -3.14 27.58 -7.42
C GLU A 293 -3.59 26.50 -8.41
N MET A 294 -2.82 25.41 -8.54
CA MET A 294 -3.22 24.27 -9.37
C MET A 294 -4.44 23.56 -8.79
N VAL A 295 -4.49 23.37 -7.47
CA VAL A 295 -5.67 22.79 -6.79
C VAL A 295 -6.88 23.71 -6.95
N GLU A 296 -6.73 25.01 -6.73
CA GLU A 296 -7.82 25.97 -6.87
C GLU A 296 -8.39 26.01 -8.30
N SER A 297 -7.52 25.98 -9.31
CA SER A 297 -7.94 26.10 -10.71
C SER A 297 -8.48 24.81 -11.32
N LEU A 298 -7.90 23.65 -10.98
CA LEU A 298 -8.23 22.37 -11.62
C LEU A 298 -9.20 21.51 -10.82
N VAL A 299 -9.28 21.72 -9.51
CA VAL A 299 -10.15 20.96 -8.60
C VAL A 299 -11.27 21.83 -8.06
N LEU A 300 -10.94 22.89 -7.30
CA LEU A 300 -11.96 23.64 -6.57
C LEU A 300 -12.86 24.47 -7.49
N SER A 301 -12.28 25.24 -8.41
CA SER A 301 -13.04 26.12 -9.30
C SER A 301 -14.07 25.36 -10.14
N PRO A 302 -13.72 24.26 -10.85
CA PRO A 302 -14.69 23.54 -11.67
C PRO A 302 -15.84 22.96 -10.84
N VAL A 303 -15.55 22.40 -9.67
CA VAL A 303 -16.58 21.81 -8.80
C VAL A 303 -17.46 22.91 -8.20
N VAL A 304 -16.89 23.98 -7.64
CA VAL A 304 -17.66 25.09 -7.08
C VAL A 304 -18.55 25.75 -8.12
N GLN A 305 -18.09 25.91 -9.37
CA GLN A 305 -18.93 26.48 -10.43
C GLN A 305 -20.11 25.57 -10.79
N LYS A 306 -19.90 24.26 -10.85
CA LYS A 306 -20.99 23.28 -11.02
C LYS A 306 -22.03 23.43 -9.91
N TYR A 307 -21.60 23.47 -8.65
CA TYR A 307 -22.52 23.56 -7.51
C TYR A 307 -23.18 24.94 -7.36
N LYS A 308 -22.55 26.02 -7.83
CA LYS A 308 -23.22 27.33 -7.97
C LYS A 308 -24.46 27.23 -8.87
N GLY A 309 -24.38 26.47 -9.97
CA GLY A 309 -25.51 26.18 -10.84
C GLY A 309 -26.62 25.38 -10.15
N ILE A 310 -26.25 24.30 -9.43
CA ILE A 310 -27.19 23.46 -8.67
C ILE A 310 -27.92 24.29 -7.61
N VAL A 311 -27.19 25.07 -6.82
CA VAL A 311 -27.74 25.92 -5.75
C VAL A 311 -28.68 26.99 -6.30
N LYS A 312 -28.35 27.60 -7.45
CA LYS A 312 -29.26 28.53 -8.12
C LYS A 312 -30.58 27.86 -8.49
N GLY A 313 -30.54 26.65 -9.06
CA GLY A 313 -31.73 25.87 -9.37
C GLY A 313 -32.59 25.55 -8.14
N LEU A 314 -31.98 25.28 -6.98
CA LEU A 314 -32.71 25.04 -5.73
C LEU A 314 -33.45 26.26 -5.22
N LEU A 315 -32.87 27.45 -5.39
CA LEU A 315 -33.50 28.73 -5.01
C LEU A 315 -34.66 29.09 -5.95
N GLU A 316 -34.60 28.66 -7.21
CA GLU A 316 -35.62 28.89 -8.24
C GLU A 316 -36.75 27.82 -8.25
N GLY A 317 -36.72 26.88 -7.31
CA GLY A 317 -37.77 25.86 -7.13
C GLY A 317 -37.49 24.49 -7.78
N GLY A 318 -36.30 24.29 -8.38
CA GLY A 318 -35.88 23.01 -8.96
C GLY A 318 -35.73 21.87 -7.94
N VAL A 319 -35.82 20.63 -8.42
CA VAL A 319 -35.66 19.39 -7.63
C VAL A 319 -34.19 18.95 -7.64
N LEU A 320 -33.68 18.45 -6.50
CA LEU A 320 -32.38 17.78 -6.44
C LEU A 320 -32.44 16.50 -7.29
N VAL A 321 -31.71 16.45 -8.40
CA VAL A 321 -31.48 15.21 -9.13
C VAL A 321 -30.37 14.46 -8.41
N GLY A 322 -30.73 13.48 -7.58
CA GLY A 322 -29.73 12.71 -6.85
C GLY A 322 -30.21 11.83 -5.71
N ASP A 323 -31.48 11.41 -5.66
CA ASP A 323 -31.88 10.31 -4.77
C ASP A 323 -32.14 9.05 -5.63
N GLY A 324 -31.07 8.29 -5.83
CA GLY A 324 -31.11 6.91 -6.33
C GLY A 324 -31.45 5.91 -5.23
N SER A 325 -32.21 6.33 -4.21
CA SER A 325 -32.72 5.46 -3.16
C SER A 325 -34.08 4.90 -3.60
N LYS A 326 -34.06 3.82 -4.37
CA LYS A 326 -35.16 2.86 -4.47
C LYS A 326 -34.63 1.45 -4.28
#